data_AF-A0A833SPF8-F1
#
_entry.id   AF-A0A833SPF8-F1
#
_cell.length_a   1.000
_cell.length_b   1.000
_cell.length_c   1.000
_cell.angle_alpha   90.00
_cell.angle_beta   90.00
_cell.angle_gamma   90.00
#
_symmetry.space_group_name_H-M   'P 1'
#
loop_
_entity.id
_entity.type
_entity.pdbx_description
1 polymer ?
#
loop_
_entity_poly.entity_id
_entity_poly.type
_entity_poly.pdbx_seq_one_letter_code
_entity_poly.pdbx_strand_id
1 'polypeptide(L)'
;MSISNKELEAKLRALQAKTLVEEKDWVEQGRKLFELEEKFLRDTLLEGNILTGWGEPRTAPVRFRNAGVRKRKRERQEAAAERAGKPLGALTSTLTVDEQLKVDRHRLASYSSVYSPAEELYGTMEERERRLLESRSKKKKLQPVAAPVAK
;
A
#
# COMPACT_ATOMS: atom_id res chain seq x y z
N MET A 1 30.11 46.68 5.98
CA MET A 1 30.87 45.45 5.68
C MET A 1 30.51 44.99 4.28
N SER A 2 31.40 45.16 3.31
CA SER A 2 31.21 44.64 1.95
C SER A 2 31.68 43.19 1.91
N ILE A 3 30.78 42.28 1.57
CA ILE A 3 31.11 40.86 1.36
C ILE A 3 31.94 40.79 0.07
N SER A 4 33.09 40.14 0.11
CA SER A 4 33.92 39.96 -1.08
C SER A 4 33.29 38.96 -2.06
N ASN A 5 33.50 39.13 -3.37
CA ASN A 5 32.96 38.21 -4.38
C ASN A 5 33.38 36.75 -4.13
N LYS A 6 34.58 36.53 -3.57
CA LYS A 6 35.07 35.19 -3.20
C LYS A 6 34.26 34.56 -2.06
N GLU A 7 33.86 35.35 -1.07
CA GLU A 7 32.98 34.88 0.01
C GLU A 7 31.57 34.56 -0.50
N LEU A 8 31.07 35.33 -1.47
CA LEU A 8 29.79 35.03 -2.12
C LEU A 8 29.86 33.71 -2.91
N GLU A 9 30.92 33.48 -3.67
CA GLU A 9 31.12 32.21 -4.37
C GLU A 9 31.23 31.02 -3.41
N ALA A 10 31.95 31.17 -2.30
CA ALA A 10 32.08 30.13 -1.29
C ALA A 10 30.71 29.81 -0.65
N LYS A 11 29.91 30.83 -0.34
CA LYS A 11 28.54 30.66 0.16
C LYS A 11 27.63 30.00 -0.87
N LEU A 12 27.76 30.37 -2.14
CA LEU A 12 26.98 29.78 -3.22
C LEU A 12 27.29 28.28 -3.35
N ARG A 13 28.57 27.90 -3.36
CA ARG A 13 28.97 26.47 -3.39
C ARG A 13 28.50 25.71 -2.16
N ALA A 14 28.57 26.32 -0.98
CA ALA A 14 28.08 25.71 0.25
C ALA A 14 26.55 25.50 0.22
N LEU A 15 25.80 26.46 -0.33
CA LEU A 15 24.35 26.31 -0.53
C LEU A 15 24.04 25.22 -1.54
N GLN A 16 24.73 25.18 -2.69
CA GLN A 16 24.56 24.11 -3.67
C GLN A 16 24.86 22.71 -3.09
N ALA A 17 25.90 22.59 -2.27
CA ALA A 17 26.20 21.32 -1.60
C ALA A 17 25.08 20.90 -0.64
N LYS A 18 24.47 21.86 0.08
CA LYS A 18 23.33 21.58 0.97
C LYS A 18 22.08 21.19 0.21
N THR A 19 21.73 21.90 -0.87
CA THR A 19 20.55 21.57 -1.66
C THR A 19 20.65 20.17 -2.25
N LEU A 20 21.84 19.76 -2.72
CA LEU A 20 22.06 18.41 -3.24
C LEU A 20 21.90 17.31 -2.19
N VAL A 21 22.19 17.60 -0.92
CA VAL A 21 21.98 16.64 0.19
C VAL A 21 20.50 16.58 0.54
N GLU A 22 19.84 17.73 0.68
CA GLU A 22 18.41 17.82 0.98
C GLU A 22 17.56 17.15 -0.10
N GLU A 23 17.90 17.31 -1.38
CA GLU A 23 17.24 16.63 -2.50
C GLU A 23 17.35 15.11 -2.40
N LYS A 24 18.54 14.59 -2.04
CA LYS A 24 18.75 13.15 -1.85
C LYS A 24 17.94 12.62 -0.67
N ASP A 25 18.00 13.33 0.47
CA ASP A 25 17.25 12.96 1.67
C ASP A 25 15.74 12.97 1.40
N TRP A 26 15.25 13.94 0.63
CA TRP A 26 13.85 14.01 0.22
C TRP A 26 13.42 12.79 -0.61
N VAL A 27 14.24 12.38 -1.58
CA VAL A 27 13.98 11.18 -2.39
C VAL A 27 13.99 9.92 -1.53
N GLU A 28 14.94 9.80 -0.60
CA GLU A 28 15.00 8.67 0.33
C GLU A 28 13.80 8.60 1.26
N GLN A 29 13.36 9.75 1.80
CA GLN A 29 12.17 9.84 2.65
C GLN A 29 10.91 9.43 1.87
N GLY A 30 10.78 9.87 0.61
CA GLY A 30 9.69 9.44 -0.27
C GLY A 30 9.66 7.92 -0.47
N ARG A 31 10.82 7.30 -0.71
CA ARG A 31 10.94 5.84 -0.82
C ARG A 31 10.59 5.12 0.48
N LYS A 32 11.11 5.58 1.62
CA LYS A 32 10.82 5.01 2.94
C LYS A 32 9.33 5.09 3.26
N LEU A 33 8.68 6.22 2.96
CA LEU A 33 7.25 6.40 3.14
C LEU A 33 6.46 5.40 2.29
N PHE A 34 6.84 5.24 1.01
CA PHE A 34 6.20 4.29 0.10
C PHE A 34 6.25 2.84 0.63
N GLU A 35 7.42 2.39 1.12
CA GLU A 35 7.60 1.05 1.68
C GLU A 35 6.85 0.85 3.00
N LEU A 36 6.84 1.87 3.87
CA LEU A 36 6.11 1.81 5.15
C LEU A 36 4.61 1.76 4.92
N GLU A 37 4.09 2.59 4.02
CA GLU A 37 2.68 2.59 3.65
C GLU A 37 2.29 1.26 3.00
N GLU A 38 3.14 0.68 2.16
CA GLU A 38 2.92 -0.65 1.59
C GLU A 38 2.79 -1.71 2.67
N LYS A 39 3.76 -1.80 3.59
CA LYS A 39 3.73 -2.77 4.69
C LYS A 39 2.48 -2.58 5.54
N PHE A 40 2.21 -1.35 5.97
CA PHE A 40 1.06 -1.04 6.81
C PHE A 40 -0.27 -1.41 6.13
N LEU A 41 -0.46 -1.03 4.86
CA LEU A 41 -1.69 -1.33 4.13
C LEU A 41 -1.85 -2.82 3.92
N ARG A 42 -0.80 -3.54 3.51
CA ARG A 42 -0.85 -4.99 3.31
C ARG A 42 -1.23 -5.74 4.59
N ASP A 43 -0.67 -5.33 5.73
CA ASP A 43 -0.97 -5.93 7.02
C ASP A 43 -2.41 -5.65 7.47
N THR A 44 -2.92 -4.45 7.18
CA THR A 44 -4.22 -3.97 7.68
C THR A 44 -5.38 -4.09 6.68
N LEU A 45 -5.14 -4.54 5.45
CA LEU A 45 -6.13 -4.69 4.37
C LEU A 45 -7.42 -5.42 4.80
N LEU A 46 -7.29 -6.44 5.64
CA LEU A 46 -8.40 -7.27 6.11
C LEU A 46 -8.96 -6.82 7.47
N GLU A 47 -8.31 -5.85 8.11
CA GLU A 47 -8.57 -5.45 9.48
C GLU A 47 -9.35 -4.14 9.57
N GLY A 48 -9.27 -3.32 8.52
CA GLY A 48 -9.67 -1.92 8.56
C GLY A 48 -8.49 -1.09 9.06
N ASN A 49 -8.35 0.11 8.51
CA ASN A 49 -7.29 1.06 8.88
C ASN A 49 -7.80 2.50 8.75
N ILE A 50 -6.97 3.48 9.08
CA ILE A 50 -7.38 4.90 9.03
C ILE A 50 -7.76 5.35 7.61
N LEU A 51 -7.30 4.61 6.59
CA LEU A 51 -7.48 4.92 5.17
C LEU A 51 -8.72 4.19 4.60
N THR A 52 -9.02 2.98 5.08
CA THR A 52 -10.13 2.10 4.66
C THR A 52 -11.34 2.16 5.61
N GLY A 53 -11.18 2.83 6.75
CA GLY A 53 -12.15 2.91 7.85
C GLY A 53 -11.94 1.82 8.90
N TRP A 54 -12.03 2.20 10.17
CA TRP A 54 -12.22 1.29 11.30
C TRP A 54 -13.71 1.29 11.60
N GLY A 55 -14.45 0.27 11.20
CA GLY A 55 -15.84 0.18 11.63
C GLY A 55 -15.90 0.14 13.17
N GLU A 56 -16.85 0.86 13.77
CA GLU A 56 -17.14 0.81 15.20
C GLU A 56 -17.42 -0.63 15.64
N PRO A 57 -16.84 -1.17 16.74
CA PRO A 57 -16.95 -2.59 17.08
C PRO A 57 -18.38 -3.15 17.18
N ARG A 58 -19.37 -2.28 17.43
CA ARG A 58 -20.79 -2.65 17.53
C ARG A 58 -21.61 -2.42 16.25
N THR A 59 -21.22 -1.49 15.39
CA THR A 59 -21.96 -1.10 14.16
C THR A 59 -21.22 -1.49 12.88
N ALA A 60 -19.97 -1.95 12.98
CA ALA A 60 -19.19 -2.41 11.86
C ALA A 60 -19.76 -3.71 11.25
N PRO A 61 -19.71 -3.85 9.92
CA PRO A 61 -19.92 -5.15 9.27
C PRO A 61 -19.04 -6.21 9.92
N VAL A 62 -19.59 -7.42 10.16
CA VAL A 62 -18.96 -8.54 10.91
C VAL A 62 -17.51 -8.83 10.45
N ARG A 63 -17.21 -8.55 9.18
CA ARG A 63 -15.88 -8.65 8.60
C ARG A 63 -14.86 -7.80 9.36
N PHE A 64 -15.15 -6.55 9.72
CA PHE A 64 -14.22 -5.68 10.44
C PHE A 64 -14.21 -5.93 11.95
N ARG A 65 -15.33 -6.38 12.53
CA ARG A 65 -15.42 -6.69 13.97
C ARG A 65 -14.45 -7.76 14.44
N ASN A 66 -14.18 -8.76 13.59
CA ASN A 66 -13.31 -9.89 13.90
C ASN A 66 -11.86 -9.70 13.40
N ALA A 67 -11.48 -8.50 12.98
CA ALA A 67 -10.16 -8.15 12.50
C ALA A 67 -9.04 -8.52 13.47
N GLY A 68 -9.09 -8.01 14.71
CA GLY A 68 -8.08 -8.29 15.73
C GLY A 68 -7.98 -9.76 16.13
N VAL A 69 -9.08 -10.52 16.04
CA VAL A 69 -9.07 -11.96 16.28
C VAL A 69 -8.33 -12.69 15.15
N ARG A 70 -8.53 -12.28 13.89
CA ARG A 70 -7.78 -12.81 12.76
C ARG A 70 -6.30 -12.42 12.81
N LYS A 71 -5.97 -11.18 13.23
CA LYS A 71 -4.61 -10.73 13.46
C LYS A 71 -3.88 -11.63 14.45
N ARG A 72 -4.43 -11.76 15.66
CA ARG A 72 -3.87 -12.61 16.72
C ARG A 72 -3.76 -14.08 16.29
N LYS A 73 -4.69 -14.57 15.46
CA LYS A 73 -4.61 -15.93 14.91
C LYS A 73 -3.47 -16.05 13.89
N ARG A 74 -3.26 -15.05 13.04
CA ARG A 74 -2.15 -14.99 12.07
C ARG A 74 -0.80 -14.87 12.78
N GLU A 75 -0.65 -13.95 13.72
CA GLU A 75 0.57 -13.79 14.54
C GLU A 75 0.94 -15.08 15.29
N ARG A 76 -0.05 -15.80 15.82
CA ARG A 76 0.19 -17.12 16.45
C ARG A 76 0.65 -18.18 15.45
N GLN A 77 0.13 -18.14 14.22
CA GLN A 77 0.54 -19.04 13.15
C GLN A 77 1.95 -18.70 12.64
N GLU A 78 2.28 -17.42 12.54
CA GLU A 78 3.62 -16.92 12.17
C GLU A 78 4.64 -17.30 13.23
N ALA A 79 4.37 -17.01 14.52
CA ALA A 79 5.24 -17.40 15.62
C ALA A 79 5.40 -18.94 15.72
N ALA A 80 4.38 -19.72 15.35
CA ALA A 80 4.48 -21.17 15.28
C ALA A 80 5.30 -21.66 14.07
N ALA A 81 5.19 -20.97 12.92
CA ALA A 81 5.94 -21.28 11.71
C ALA A 81 7.42 -20.90 11.83
N GLU A 82 7.73 -19.77 12.47
CA GLU A 82 9.09 -19.35 12.82
C GLU A 82 9.78 -20.34 13.76
N ARG A 83 9.07 -20.81 14.81
CA ARG A 83 9.58 -21.87 15.70
C ARG A 83 9.77 -23.21 14.99
N ALA A 84 8.99 -23.48 13.95
CA ALA A 84 9.08 -24.71 13.18
C ALA A 84 10.21 -24.71 12.13
N GLY A 85 10.98 -23.62 12.01
CA GLY A 85 12.11 -23.51 11.07
C GLY A 85 11.73 -23.66 9.61
N LYS A 86 10.43 -23.66 9.28
CA LYS A 86 9.97 -23.65 7.90
C LYS A 86 10.24 -22.24 7.38
N PRO A 87 10.90 -22.06 6.21
CA PRO A 87 10.93 -20.76 5.60
C PRO A 87 9.47 -20.35 5.46
N LEU A 88 9.10 -19.22 6.07
CA LEU A 88 7.93 -18.44 5.67
C LEU A 88 8.20 -18.08 4.20
N GLY A 89 7.96 -19.03 3.30
CA GLY A 89 8.21 -18.88 1.88
C GLY A 89 7.45 -17.65 1.47
N ALA A 90 8.19 -16.57 1.18
CA ALA A 90 7.70 -15.24 0.88
C ALA A 90 6.23 -15.05 1.27
N LEU A 91 5.94 -14.76 2.54
CA LEU A 91 4.60 -14.36 2.99
C LEU A 91 4.20 -12.98 2.42
N THR A 92 4.74 -12.57 1.27
CA THR A 92 3.86 -12.09 0.22
C THR A 92 2.86 -13.22 -0.08
N SER A 93 1.81 -13.36 0.75
CA SER A 93 0.55 -13.84 0.18
C SER A 93 0.39 -13.02 -1.08
N THR A 94 0.47 -13.67 -2.23
CA THR A 94 0.34 -12.99 -3.52
C THR A 94 -1.05 -12.42 -3.47
N LEU A 95 -1.15 -11.15 -3.07
CA LEU A 95 -2.41 -10.47 -2.88
C LEU A 95 -3.17 -10.68 -4.17
N THR A 96 -4.43 -11.08 -4.03
CA THR A 96 -5.26 -11.18 -5.23
C THR A 96 -5.25 -9.82 -5.92
N VAL A 97 -5.39 -9.79 -7.24
CA VAL A 97 -5.32 -8.52 -8.01
C VAL A 97 -6.31 -7.49 -7.42
N ASP A 98 -7.46 -7.95 -6.94
CA ASP A 98 -8.47 -7.17 -6.23
C ASP A 98 -7.98 -6.55 -4.91
N GLU A 99 -7.17 -7.28 -4.14
CA GLU A 99 -6.61 -6.80 -2.87
C GLU A 99 -5.43 -5.87 -3.11
N GLN A 100 -4.59 -6.15 -4.10
CA GLN A 100 -3.50 -5.27 -4.49
C GLN A 100 -4.03 -3.92 -4.98
N LEU A 101 -5.10 -3.92 -5.78
CA LEU A 101 -5.76 -2.70 -6.24
C LEU A 101 -6.31 -1.89 -5.06
N LYS A 102 -6.79 -2.55 -4.00
CA LYS A 102 -7.21 -1.86 -2.76
C LYS A 102 -6.02 -1.24 -2.04
N VAL A 103 -4.89 -1.93 -1.93
CA VAL A 103 -3.66 -1.33 -1.36
C VAL A 103 -3.33 -0.08 -2.14
N ASP A 104 -3.19 -0.21 -3.46
CA ASP A 104 -2.76 0.88 -4.31
C ASP A 104 -3.73 2.06 -4.28
N ARG A 105 -5.04 1.84 -4.19
CA ARG A 105 -6.04 2.92 -4.06
C ARG A 105 -5.93 3.71 -2.75
N HIS A 106 -5.47 3.07 -1.68
CA HIS A 106 -5.42 3.68 -0.35
C HIS A 106 -4.02 4.21 0.01
N ARG A 107 -3.09 4.29 -0.95
CA ARG A 107 -1.76 4.90 -0.76
C ARG A 107 -1.81 6.43 -0.72
N LEU A 108 -2.67 7.00 0.12
CA LEU A 108 -2.95 8.44 0.14
C LEU A 108 -1.72 9.26 0.53
N ALA A 109 -0.86 8.76 1.41
CA ALA A 109 0.34 9.48 1.82
C ALA A 109 1.33 9.55 0.65
N SER A 110 1.54 8.44 -0.06
CA SER A 110 2.42 8.43 -1.22
C SER A 110 1.89 9.26 -2.38
N TYR A 111 0.58 9.32 -2.61
CA TYR A 111 -0.03 10.17 -3.67
C TYR A 111 -0.12 11.65 -3.32
N SER A 112 0.22 12.05 -2.09
CA SER A 112 0.26 13.46 -1.74
C SER A 112 1.45 14.21 -2.35
N SER A 113 2.40 13.50 -2.97
CA SER A 113 3.61 14.06 -3.58
C SER A 113 3.79 13.61 -5.02
N VAL A 114 3.95 14.58 -5.93
CA VAL A 114 4.16 14.37 -7.37
C VAL A 114 5.55 13.76 -7.69
N TYR A 115 6.48 13.82 -6.74
CA TYR A 115 7.81 13.22 -6.88
C TYR A 115 7.88 11.80 -6.28
N SER A 116 6.74 11.29 -5.81
CA SER A 116 6.66 9.98 -5.19
C SER A 116 6.77 8.87 -6.23
N PRO A 117 7.42 7.74 -5.90
CA PRO A 117 7.40 6.53 -6.73
C PRO A 117 5.98 6.01 -7.03
N ALA A 118 4.98 6.43 -6.26
CA ALA A 118 3.60 5.99 -6.42
C ALA A 118 2.90 6.61 -7.65
N GLU A 119 3.39 7.71 -8.22
CA GLU A 119 2.76 8.37 -9.39
C GLU A 119 2.62 7.42 -10.60
N GLU A 120 3.62 6.59 -10.85
CA GLU A 120 3.58 5.57 -11.92
C GLU A 120 2.45 4.56 -11.71
N LEU A 121 2.23 4.18 -10.45
CA LEU A 121 1.14 3.29 -10.07
C LEU A 121 -0.20 4.00 -10.26
N TYR A 122 -0.31 5.26 -9.84
CA TYR A 122 -1.52 6.08 -9.96
C TYR A 122 -1.96 6.22 -11.42
N GLY A 123 -1.04 6.54 -12.33
CA GLY A 123 -1.34 6.70 -13.75
C GLY A 123 -1.93 5.44 -14.41
N THR A 124 -1.56 4.25 -13.91
CA THR A 124 -2.08 2.97 -14.43
C THR A 124 -3.25 2.41 -13.62
N MET A 125 -3.70 3.10 -12.56
CA MET A 125 -4.75 2.58 -11.67
C MET A 125 -6.07 2.36 -12.40
N GLU A 126 -6.56 3.37 -13.13
CA GLU A 126 -7.88 3.28 -13.78
C GLU A 126 -7.96 2.14 -14.80
N GLU A 127 -6.87 1.92 -15.55
CA GLU A 127 -6.80 0.82 -16.51
C GLU A 127 -6.83 -0.54 -15.82
N ARG A 128 -6.13 -0.67 -14.68
CA ARG A 128 -6.15 -1.87 -13.84
C ARG A 128 -7.54 -2.11 -13.25
N GLU A 129 -8.24 -1.06 -12.82
CA GLU A 129 -9.64 -1.16 -12.36
C GLU A 129 -10.57 -1.65 -13.48
N ARG A 130 -10.48 -1.07 -14.68
CA ARG A 130 -11.30 -1.45 -15.84
C ARG A 130 -11.07 -2.92 -16.24
N ARG A 131 -9.82 -3.35 -16.36
CA ARG A 131 -9.48 -4.76 -16.70
C ARG A 131 -10.04 -5.75 -15.67
N LEU A 132 -10.02 -5.37 -14.39
CA LEU A 132 -10.54 -6.20 -13.31
C LEU A 132 -12.07 -6.32 -13.39
N LEU A 133 -12.78 -5.23 -13.65
CA LEU A 133 -14.23 -5.22 -13.87
C LEU A 133 -14.64 -6.05 -15.09
N GLU A 134 -13.90 -5.95 -16.20
CA GLU A 134 -14.11 -6.77 -17.40
C GLU A 134 -13.90 -8.27 -17.14
N SER A 135 -12.86 -8.62 -16.38
CA SER A 135 -12.62 -10.02 -16.01
C SER A 135 -13.76 -10.60 -15.17
N ARG A 136 -14.36 -9.78 -14.29
CA ARG A 136 -15.51 -10.15 -13.45
C ARG A 136 -16.78 -10.30 -14.27
N SER A 137 -17.03 -9.42 -15.23
CA SER A 137 -18.22 -9.49 -16.10
C SER A 137 -18.17 -10.71 -17.03
N LYS A 138 -16.99 -11.06 -17.57
CA LYS A 138 -16.78 -12.28 -18.36
C LYS A 138 -17.01 -13.55 -17.54
N LYS A 139 -16.51 -13.62 -16.30
CA LYS A 139 -16.74 -14.76 -15.39
C LYS A 139 -18.22 -14.94 -15.03
N LYS A 140 -18.99 -13.85 -14.85
CA LYS A 140 -20.43 -13.93 -14.59
C LYS A 140 -21.23 -14.49 -15.77
N LYS A 141 -20.79 -14.26 -17.02
CA LYS A 141 -21.43 -14.82 -18.22
C LYS A 141 -21.18 -16.32 -18.43
N LEU A 142 -20.17 -16.88 -17.76
CA LEU A 142 -19.78 -18.29 -17.89
C LEU A 142 -20.34 -19.21 -16.80
N GLN A 143 -21.09 -18.69 -15.81
CA GLN A 143 -21.83 -19.54 -14.88
C GLN A 143 -23.13 -19.98 -15.55
N PRO A 144 -23.30 -21.28 -15.89
CA PRO A 144 -24.60 -21.76 -16.31
C PRO A 144 -25.54 -21.64 -15.11
N VAL A 145 -26.68 -20.97 -15.32
CA VAL A 145 -27.78 -20.94 -14.37
C VAL A 145 -28.21 -22.39 -14.16
N ALA A 146 -27.87 -22.98 -13.02
CA ALA A 146 -28.42 -24.27 -12.64
C ALA A 146 -29.94 -24.11 -12.58
N ALA A 147 -30.63 -24.78 -13.51
CA ALA A 147 -32.08 -24.72 -13.64
C ALA A 147 -32.73 -25.10 -12.29
N PRO A 148 -33.77 -24.37 -11.84
CA PRO A 148 -34.46 -24.73 -10.61
C PRO A 148 -35.16 -26.07 -10.83
N VAL A 149 -34.81 -27.05 -10.01
CA VAL A 149 -35.55 -28.33 -9.93
C VAL A 149 -36.94 -28.01 -9.38
N ALA A 150 -37.95 -28.10 -10.25
CA ALA A 150 -39.35 -28.04 -9.86
C ALA A 150 -39.70 -29.28 -9.01
N LYS A 151 -40.37 -29.06 -7.88
CA LYS A 151 -41.07 -30.09 -7.11
C LYS A 151 -42.53 -30.11 -7.52
#